data_AF-E3H5A1-F1
#
_entry.id   AF-E3H5A1-F1
#
_cell.length_a   1.000
_cell.length_b   1.000
_cell.length_c   1.000
_cell.angle_alpha   90.00
_cell.angle_beta   90.00
_cell.angle_gamma   90.00
#
_symmetry.space_group_name_H-M   'P 1'
#
loop_
_entity.id
_entity.type
_entity.pdbx_description
1 polymer ?
#
loop_
_entity_poly.entity_id
_entity_poly.type
_entity_poly.pdbx_seq_one_letter_code
_entity_poly.pdbx_strand_id
1 'polypeptide(L)'
;MLLLGVASFVATALIPIVLWRAGAKQAKRDSELQAKILARQTLVSQLQRRDALLGIVTQSSDARYLEVLWKEILEYKEEDRDFLLAHLRANPALALPGTSTGAKAQDNLTDAAVSNYVDGFERRYAESDGYPPYPGLLKFIAEAKRQGAKIEDSRIVALVTGPTAEKQCPGHFFYYDLVLALPQAVSPLLHAVERIDSQAHGGLKLNVLTGALLAVKDLEKGRRGATSNADEVEKLRGGIAQALAYLLHRGVLSSFNQWEIKGSTDSVTATAAWLIRAVGWVADVDGHLAMRMIEKLALAIESVPKSEGNWGTDSHDVRQGFEWISEKCPELWEIYGESLETAATEVGQRKEHLSS
;
A
#
# COMPACT_ATOMS: atom_id res chain seq x y z
N MET A 1 29.04 -18.15 29.02
CA MET A 1 28.67 -16.84 29.63
C MET A 1 27.23 -16.38 29.36
N LEU A 2 26.44 -17.07 28.53
CA LEU A 2 25.03 -16.70 28.24
C LEU A 2 23.98 -17.32 29.19
N LEU A 3 24.34 -18.35 29.97
CA LEU A 3 23.45 -19.03 30.90
C LEU A 3 23.37 -18.38 32.30
N LEU A 4 24.33 -17.51 32.64
CA LEU A 4 24.36 -16.79 33.92
C LEU A 4 23.56 -15.48 33.89
N GLY A 5 23.30 -14.90 32.71
CA GLY A 5 22.48 -13.71 32.56
C GLY A 5 20.97 -13.97 32.63
N VAL A 6 20.52 -15.16 32.23
CA VAL A 6 19.08 -15.53 32.21
C VAL A 6 18.59 -15.94 33.60
N ALA A 7 19.41 -16.63 34.39
CA ALA A 7 19.04 -17.04 35.75
C ALA A 7 18.97 -15.85 36.74
N SER A 8 19.79 -14.81 36.55
CA SER A 8 19.80 -13.64 37.45
C SER A 8 18.65 -12.65 37.19
N PHE A 9 17.93 -12.76 36.06
CA PHE A 9 16.83 -11.84 35.71
C PHE A 9 15.45 -12.40 36.07
N VAL A 10 15.30 -13.73 36.08
CA VAL A 10 14.06 -14.41 36.52
C VAL A 10 13.87 -14.30 38.05
N ALA A 11 14.98 -14.23 38.81
CA ALA A 11 14.92 -14.02 40.26
C ALA A 11 14.43 -12.61 40.65
N THR A 12 14.68 -11.59 39.83
CA THR A 12 14.21 -10.22 40.07
C THR A 12 12.74 -10.02 39.67
N ALA A 13 12.20 -10.88 38.80
CA ALA A 13 10.83 -10.79 38.32
C ALA A 13 9.78 -11.44 39.25
N LEU A 14 10.18 -12.43 40.07
CA LEU A 14 9.24 -13.22 40.88
C LEU A 14 9.08 -12.76 42.34
N ILE A 15 10.03 -11.98 42.89
CA ILE A 15 10.00 -11.55 44.29
C ILE A 15 8.88 -10.51 44.61
N PRO A 16 8.43 -9.60 43.72
CA PRO A 16 7.45 -8.56 44.11
C PRO A 16 5.99 -9.03 44.19
N ILE A 17 5.61 -10.13 43.51
CA ILE A 17 4.20 -10.60 43.49
C ILE A 17 3.78 -11.13 44.87
N VAL A 18 4.71 -11.75 45.61
CA VAL A 18 4.45 -12.29 46.96
C VAL A 18 4.36 -11.17 48.01
N LEU A 19 5.13 -10.08 47.82
CA LEU A 19 5.06 -8.88 48.68
C LEU A 19 3.75 -8.10 48.50
N TRP A 20 3.13 -8.14 47.31
CA TRP A 20 1.82 -7.52 47.07
C TRP A 20 0.70 -8.18 47.91
N ARG A 21 0.71 -9.50 48.07
CA ARG A 21 -0.29 -10.20 48.91
C ARG A 21 -0.08 -10.02 50.42
N ALA A 22 1.14 -9.70 50.87
CA ALA A 22 1.46 -9.55 52.28
C ALA A 22 1.14 -8.15 52.85
N GLY A 23 1.12 -7.10 52.02
CA GLY A 23 0.84 -5.72 52.45
C GLY A 23 -0.64 -5.40 52.75
N ALA A 24 -1.57 -6.26 52.34
CA ALA A 24 -3.02 -5.99 52.43
C ALA A 24 -3.63 -6.17 53.83
N LYS A 25 -2.87 -6.61 54.84
CA LYS A 25 -3.41 -6.94 56.17
C LYS A 25 -3.01 -6.01 57.32
N GLN A 26 -2.25 -4.94 57.10
CA GLN A 26 -1.70 -4.18 58.23
C GLN A 26 -1.58 -2.66 58.01
N ALA A 27 -2.70 -1.96 57.85
CA ALA A 27 -2.72 -0.50 58.05
C ALA A 27 -4.13 0.02 58.37
N LYS A 28 -4.44 0.14 59.66
CA LYS A 28 -5.60 0.89 60.15
C LYS A 28 -5.08 2.03 61.02
N ARG A 29 -5.35 3.27 60.58
CA ARG A 29 -5.11 4.59 61.23
C ARG A 29 -3.71 5.21 61.10
N ASP A 30 -3.39 5.60 59.85
CA ASP A 30 -2.76 6.89 59.49
C ASP A 30 -3.10 7.19 58.01
N SER A 31 -4.40 7.10 57.71
CA SER A 31 -4.90 6.33 56.58
C SER A 31 -5.01 7.06 55.25
N GLU A 32 -4.88 8.39 55.21
CA GLU A 32 -5.00 9.12 53.94
C GLU A 32 -3.64 9.47 53.33
N LEU A 33 -2.70 9.97 54.12
CA LEU A 33 -1.38 10.32 53.60
C LEU A 33 -0.57 9.06 53.26
N GLN A 34 -0.63 8.02 54.10
CA GLN A 34 0.01 6.74 53.80
C GLN A 34 -0.67 6.04 52.62
N ALA A 35 -2.00 6.10 52.48
CA ALA A 35 -2.69 5.57 51.31
C ALA A 35 -2.35 6.36 50.03
N LYS A 36 -2.24 7.69 50.10
CA LYS A 36 -1.79 8.53 48.97
C LYS A 36 -0.35 8.25 48.59
N ILE A 37 0.55 8.08 49.55
CA ILE A 37 1.96 7.73 49.29
C ILE A 37 2.06 6.32 48.69
N LEU A 38 1.36 5.33 49.24
CA LEU A 38 1.35 3.97 48.73
C LEU A 38 0.71 3.88 47.33
N ALA A 39 -0.40 4.60 47.10
CA ALA A 39 -1.03 4.70 45.79
C ALA A 39 -0.08 5.36 44.77
N ARG A 40 0.64 6.41 45.18
CA ARG A 40 1.65 7.07 44.34
C ARG A 40 2.83 6.15 44.03
N GLN A 41 3.34 5.41 45.01
CA GLN A 41 4.40 4.42 44.81
C GLN A 41 3.96 3.29 43.88
N THR A 42 2.73 2.79 44.06
CA THR A 42 2.14 1.76 43.21
C THR A 42 2.04 2.24 41.76
N LEU A 43 1.55 3.47 41.56
CA LEU A 43 1.45 4.08 40.24
C LEU A 43 2.83 4.27 39.60
N VAL A 44 3.83 4.77 40.34
CA VAL A 44 5.21 4.90 39.83
C VAL A 44 5.80 3.55 39.42
N SER A 45 5.60 2.50 40.23
CA SER A 45 6.09 1.15 39.90
C SER A 45 5.39 0.57 38.66
N GLN A 46 4.09 0.81 38.49
CA GLN A 46 3.35 0.42 37.29
C GLN A 46 3.88 1.13 36.03
N LEU A 47 4.10 2.45 36.11
CA LEU A 47 4.68 3.22 35.01
C LEU A 47 6.10 2.74 34.67
N GLN A 48 6.95 2.50 35.66
CA GLN A 48 8.29 1.96 35.44
C GLN A 48 8.26 0.59 34.74
N ARG A 49 7.32 -0.28 35.13
CA ARG A 49 7.18 -1.60 34.50
C ARG A 49 6.67 -1.48 33.06
N ARG A 50 5.69 -0.62 32.82
CA ARG A 50 5.20 -0.31 31.47
C ARG A 50 6.33 0.23 30.59
N ASP A 51 7.10 1.19 31.09
CA ASP A 51 8.19 1.82 30.34
C ASP A 51 9.34 0.82 30.07
N ALA A 52 9.62 -0.09 31.02
CA ALA A 52 10.56 -1.19 30.80
C ALA A 52 10.06 -2.17 29.71
N LEU A 53 8.78 -2.57 29.76
CA LEU A 53 8.19 -3.40 28.71
C LEU A 53 8.19 -2.71 27.35
N LEU A 54 7.89 -1.42 27.31
CA LEU A 54 7.98 -0.61 26.08
C LEU A 54 9.41 -0.65 25.50
N GLY A 55 10.42 -0.46 26.34
CA GLY A 55 11.82 -0.57 25.93
C GLY A 55 12.16 -1.94 25.34
N ILE A 56 11.63 -3.01 25.92
CA ILE A 56 11.81 -4.38 25.41
C ILE A 56 11.08 -4.57 24.07
N VAL A 57 9.80 -4.18 24.00
CA VAL A 57 8.97 -4.32 22.79
C VAL A 57 9.60 -3.58 21.62
N THR A 58 10.16 -2.39 21.83
CA THR A 58 10.73 -1.58 20.74
C THR A 58 12.06 -2.12 20.20
N GLN A 59 12.84 -2.81 21.03
CA GLN A 59 14.18 -3.31 20.67
C GLN A 59 14.20 -4.78 20.28
N SER A 60 13.14 -5.54 20.57
CA SER A 60 13.12 -6.97 20.31
C SER A 60 12.95 -7.28 18.82
N SER A 61 13.83 -8.16 18.32
CA SER A 61 13.77 -8.74 16.97
C SER A 61 13.36 -10.23 16.98
N ASP A 62 13.09 -10.81 18.15
CA ASP A 62 12.70 -12.22 18.27
C ASP A 62 11.18 -12.37 18.22
N ALA A 63 10.67 -12.84 17.09
CA ALA A 63 9.24 -13.04 16.85
C ALA A 63 8.56 -13.95 17.89
N ARG A 64 9.26 -14.94 18.46
CA ARG A 64 8.68 -15.82 19.50
C ARG A 64 8.55 -15.09 20.82
N TYR A 65 9.52 -14.23 21.12
CA TYR A 65 9.49 -13.43 22.34
C TYR A 65 8.40 -12.36 22.26
N LEU A 66 8.20 -11.74 21.09
CA LEU A 66 7.08 -10.82 20.86
C LEU A 66 5.71 -11.47 21.08
N GLU A 67 5.53 -12.76 20.77
CA GLU A 67 4.30 -13.50 21.07
C GLU A 67 4.05 -13.66 22.57
N VAL A 68 5.11 -13.91 23.34
CA VAL A 68 5.02 -14.01 24.80
C VAL A 68 4.65 -12.65 25.39
N LEU A 69 5.29 -11.57 24.91
CA LEU A 69 4.98 -10.20 25.32
C LEU A 69 3.54 -9.83 24.98
N TRP A 70 3.02 -10.26 23.82
CA TRP A 70 1.61 -10.05 23.48
C TRP A 70 0.69 -10.59 24.57
N LYS A 71 0.90 -11.84 25.00
CA LYS A 71 0.08 -12.48 26.05
C LYS A 71 0.22 -11.77 27.40
N GLU A 72 1.43 -11.35 27.77
CA GLU A 72 1.67 -10.56 28.98
C GLU A 72 0.95 -9.21 28.94
N ILE A 73 0.99 -8.51 27.80
CA ILE A 73 0.35 -7.18 27.64
C ILE A 73 -1.17 -7.28 27.78
N LEU A 74 -1.80 -8.39 27.36
CA LEU A 74 -3.25 -8.57 27.51
C LEU A 74 -3.71 -8.59 28.98
N GLU A 75 -2.82 -8.85 29.94
CA GLU A 75 -3.12 -8.83 31.38
C GLU A 75 -3.11 -7.41 31.99
N TYR A 76 -2.65 -6.40 31.23
CA TYR A 76 -2.61 -5.00 31.68
C TYR A 76 -3.99 -4.33 31.64
N LYS A 77 -4.11 -3.22 32.38
CA LYS A 77 -5.28 -2.33 32.28
C LYS A 77 -5.36 -1.74 30.88
N GLU A 78 -6.58 -1.45 30.44
CA GLU A 78 -6.89 -0.98 29.08
C GLU A 78 -5.96 0.12 28.57
N GLU A 79 -5.76 1.19 29.33
CA GLU A 79 -4.89 2.31 28.93
C GLU A 79 -3.44 1.88 28.64
N ASP A 80 -2.82 1.12 29.55
CA ASP A 80 -1.45 0.65 29.38
C ASP A 80 -1.36 -0.48 28.33
N ARG A 81 -2.39 -1.33 28.26
CA ARG A 81 -2.50 -2.41 27.28
C ARG A 81 -2.55 -1.85 25.87
N ASP A 82 -3.41 -0.88 25.61
CA ASP A 82 -3.59 -0.31 24.27
C ASP A 82 -2.34 0.43 23.83
N PHE A 83 -1.71 1.17 24.75
CA PHE A 83 -0.41 1.81 24.52
C PHE A 83 0.69 0.80 24.17
N LEU A 84 0.82 -0.30 24.92
CA LEU A 84 1.85 -1.32 24.67
C LEU A 84 1.56 -2.11 23.38
N LEU A 85 0.29 -2.45 23.12
CA LEU A 85 -0.11 -3.13 21.89
C LEU A 85 0.14 -2.27 20.64
N ALA A 86 -0.06 -0.95 20.72
CA ALA A 86 0.26 -0.05 19.61
C ALA A 86 1.74 -0.18 19.20
N HIS A 87 2.66 -0.13 20.18
CA HIS A 87 4.09 -0.29 19.93
C HIS A 87 4.47 -1.69 19.48
N LEU A 88 3.79 -2.71 20.00
CA LEU A 88 4.01 -4.10 19.60
C LEU A 88 3.59 -4.35 18.15
N ARG A 89 2.43 -3.83 17.73
CA ARG A 89 1.94 -3.91 16.35
C ARG A 89 2.84 -3.17 15.35
N ALA A 90 3.41 -2.04 15.78
CA ALA A 90 4.37 -1.29 14.98
C ALA A 90 5.77 -1.95 14.91
N ASN A 91 6.04 -3.01 15.69
CA ASN A 91 7.33 -3.68 15.65
C ASN A 91 7.49 -4.48 14.32
N PRO A 92 8.59 -4.28 13.57
CA PRO A 92 8.80 -4.93 12.27
C PRO A 92 9.01 -6.46 12.36
N ALA A 93 9.47 -6.99 13.49
CA ALA A 93 9.64 -8.43 13.69
C ALA A 93 8.34 -9.16 14.07
N LEU A 94 7.28 -8.43 14.44
CA LEU A 94 5.97 -9.03 14.65
C LEU A 94 5.41 -9.50 13.30
N ALA A 95 4.83 -10.70 13.25
CA ALA A 95 4.17 -11.19 12.04
C ALA A 95 2.93 -10.35 11.70
N LEU A 96 2.70 -10.10 10.42
CA LEU A 96 1.47 -9.46 9.98
C LEU A 96 0.28 -10.43 10.07
N PRO A 97 -0.88 -9.98 10.55
CA PRO A 97 -2.13 -10.72 10.45
C PRO A 97 -2.42 -11.20 9.01
N GLY A 98 -3.05 -12.37 8.88
CA GLY A 98 -3.31 -13.00 7.58
C GLY A 98 -2.13 -13.76 6.97
N THR A 99 -0.93 -13.68 7.57
CA THR A 99 0.23 -14.46 7.13
C THR A 99 0.32 -15.82 7.85
N SER A 100 0.90 -16.82 7.17
CA SER A 100 1.19 -18.14 7.74
C SER A 100 2.58 -18.22 8.39
N THR A 101 3.34 -17.14 8.33
CA THR A 101 4.74 -17.05 8.76
C THR A 101 4.84 -16.25 10.05
N GLY A 102 5.31 -16.89 11.12
CA GLY A 102 5.52 -16.28 12.43
C GLY A 102 4.46 -16.64 13.47
N ALA A 103 4.60 -16.06 14.66
CA ALA A 103 3.71 -16.24 15.79
C ALA A 103 2.31 -15.67 15.50
N LYS A 104 1.30 -16.53 15.50
CA LYS A 104 -0.10 -16.13 15.28
C LYS A 104 -0.66 -15.51 16.55
N ALA A 105 -0.46 -14.21 16.74
CA ALA A 105 -1.34 -13.45 17.62
C ALA A 105 -2.73 -13.43 16.97
N GLN A 106 -3.75 -13.98 17.65
CA GLN A 106 -5.15 -13.76 17.28
C GLN A 106 -5.50 -12.32 17.60
N ASP A 107 -5.14 -11.41 16.70
CA ASP A 107 -5.51 -10.00 16.82
C ASP A 107 -6.90 -9.77 16.23
N ASN A 108 -7.70 -9.00 16.95
CA ASN A 108 -8.95 -8.47 16.45
C ASN A 108 -8.63 -7.14 15.76
N LEU A 109 -8.68 -7.13 14.43
CA LEU A 109 -8.32 -5.96 13.63
C LEU A 109 -9.43 -4.91 13.71
N THR A 110 -9.36 -4.07 14.74
CA THR A 110 -10.10 -2.80 14.77
C THR A 110 -9.39 -1.76 13.89
N ASP A 111 -10.08 -0.67 13.55
CA ASP A 111 -9.48 0.46 12.81
C ASP A 111 -8.20 0.99 13.50
N ALA A 112 -8.20 1.05 14.84
CA ALA A 112 -7.03 1.44 15.61
C ALA A 112 -5.90 0.40 15.55
N ALA A 113 -6.22 -0.90 15.61
CA ALA A 113 -5.23 -1.96 15.47
C ALA A 113 -4.56 -1.92 14.09
N VAL A 114 -5.35 -1.75 13.01
CA VAL A 114 -4.82 -1.59 11.65
C VAL A 114 -3.90 -0.38 11.56
N SER A 115 -4.32 0.77 12.10
CA SER A 115 -3.49 1.98 12.08
C SER A 115 -2.13 1.78 12.76
N ASN A 116 -2.11 1.10 13.92
CA ASN A 116 -0.87 0.78 14.63
C ASN A 116 0.09 -0.11 13.81
N TYR A 117 -0.43 -1.05 13.02
CA TYR A 117 0.41 -1.83 12.10
C TYR A 117 0.99 -0.94 11.00
N VAL A 118 0.16 -0.08 10.40
CA VAL A 118 0.58 0.84 9.32
C VAL A 118 1.65 1.81 9.81
N ASP A 119 1.59 2.25 11.08
CA ASP A 119 2.64 3.08 11.72
C ASP A 119 4.03 2.41 11.70
N GLY A 120 4.07 1.07 11.71
CA GLY A 120 5.31 0.30 11.66
C GLY A 120 5.81 -0.01 10.24
N PHE A 121 5.03 0.24 9.18
CA PHE A 121 5.34 -0.25 7.83
C PHE A 121 6.59 0.36 7.23
N GLU A 122 6.83 1.67 7.43
CA GLU A 122 8.05 2.31 6.91
C GLU A 122 9.31 1.64 7.50
N ARG A 123 9.31 1.34 8.80
CA ARG A 123 10.42 0.64 9.47
C ARG A 123 10.53 -0.81 9.03
N ARG A 124 9.39 -1.50 8.87
CA ARG A 124 9.34 -2.91 8.45
C ARG A 124 9.91 -3.11 7.06
N TYR A 125 9.58 -2.23 6.13
CA TYR A 125 9.97 -2.35 4.73
C TYR A 125 11.18 -1.46 4.38
N ALA A 126 11.81 -0.85 5.38
CA ALA A 126 12.97 0.01 5.22
C ALA A 126 14.12 -0.68 4.51
N GLU A 127 14.24 -2.01 4.63
CA GLU A 127 15.20 -2.84 3.91
C GLU A 127 14.45 -3.88 3.09
N SER A 128 15.05 -4.27 1.95
CA SER A 128 14.51 -5.33 1.10
C SER A 128 15.15 -6.66 1.47
N ASP A 129 14.32 -7.62 1.83
CA ASP A 129 14.72 -9.03 2.02
C ASP A 129 14.77 -9.78 0.67
N GLY A 130 14.61 -9.08 -0.46
CA GLY A 130 14.53 -9.64 -1.79
C GLY A 130 13.07 -9.85 -2.24
N TYR A 131 12.79 -11.02 -2.82
CA TYR A 131 11.47 -11.35 -3.38
C TYR A 131 10.65 -12.21 -2.40
N PRO A 132 9.34 -11.94 -2.19
CA PRO A 132 8.51 -10.90 -2.85
C PRO A 132 8.64 -9.51 -2.21
N PRO A 133 8.42 -8.41 -2.98
CA PRO A 133 8.37 -7.06 -2.43
C PRO A 133 7.23 -6.90 -1.42
N TYR A 134 7.45 -6.12 -0.37
CA TYR A 134 6.47 -5.89 0.71
C TYR A 134 5.85 -7.19 1.26
N PRO A 135 6.67 -8.12 1.79
CA PRO A 135 6.18 -9.42 2.24
C PRO A 135 5.05 -9.28 3.25
N GLY A 136 3.95 -9.99 3.00
CA GLY A 136 2.77 -10.03 3.86
C GLY A 136 1.80 -8.85 3.74
N LEU A 137 2.14 -7.77 3.03
CA LEU A 137 1.30 -6.56 2.96
C LEU A 137 -0.10 -6.85 2.35
N LEU A 138 -0.14 -7.51 1.20
CA LEU A 138 -1.41 -7.85 0.54
C LEU A 138 -2.27 -8.80 1.38
N LYS A 139 -1.64 -9.74 2.10
CA LYS A 139 -2.34 -10.66 3.02
C LYS A 139 -2.92 -9.92 4.22
N PHE A 140 -2.18 -8.94 4.76
CA PHE A 140 -2.66 -8.07 5.82
C PHE A 140 -3.86 -7.24 5.36
N ILE A 141 -3.79 -6.63 4.18
CA ILE A 141 -4.91 -5.85 3.61
C ILE A 141 -6.16 -6.73 3.45
N ALA A 142 -6.00 -7.95 2.91
CA ALA A 142 -7.09 -8.90 2.77
C ALA A 142 -7.70 -9.29 4.13
N GLU A 143 -6.87 -9.51 5.14
CA GLU A 143 -7.32 -9.88 6.49
C GLU A 143 -8.03 -8.74 7.21
N ALA A 144 -7.51 -7.51 7.13
CA ALA A 144 -8.16 -6.32 7.67
C ALA A 144 -9.55 -6.12 7.04
N LYS A 145 -9.65 -6.26 5.71
CA LYS A 145 -10.95 -6.21 5.02
C LYS A 145 -11.89 -7.33 5.42
N ARG A 146 -11.39 -8.56 5.56
CA ARG A 146 -12.19 -9.72 6.03
C ARG A 146 -12.79 -9.47 7.40
N GLN A 147 -12.10 -8.74 8.27
CA GLN A 147 -12.58 -8.35 9.60
C GLN A 147 -13.38 -7.04 9.62
N GLY A 148 -13.59 -6.39 8.47
CA GLY A 148 -14.35 -5.14 8.37
C GLY A 148 -13.60 -3.89 8.85
N ALA A 149 -12.28 -4.00 9.03
CA ALA A 149 -11.42 -2.89 9.44
C ALA A 149 -11.12 -1.94 8.28
N LYS A 150 -11.06 -0.65 8.56
CA LYS A 150 -10.67 0.37 7.58
C LYS A 150 -9.16 0.44 7.45
N ILE A 151 -8.72 0.58 6.21
CA ILE A 151 -7.32 0.84 5.86
C ILE A 151 -7.27 2.26 5.31
N GLU A 152 -6.25 3.01 5.71
CA GLU A 152 -6.02 4.34 5.17
C GLU A 152 -5.21 4.24 3.87
N ASP A 153 -5.90 4.27 2.74
CA ASP A 153 -5.32 4.05 1.41
C ASP A 153 -4.16 4.99 1.10
N SER A 154 -4.25 6.26 1.53
CA SER A 154 -3.21 7.27 1.33
C SER A 154 -1.86 6.85 1.91
N ARG A 155 -1.85 6.19 3.08
CA ARG A 155 -0.64 5.72 3.76
C ARG A 155 -0.05 4.52 3.06
N ILE A 156 -0.89 3.60 2.59
CA ILE A 156 -0.43 2.46 1.78
C ILE A 156 0.16 2.96 0.47
N VAL A 157 -0.49 3.89 -0.22
CA VAL A 157 0.00 4.49 -1.46
C VAL A 157 1.34 5.19 -1.23
N ALA A 158 1.45 6.02 -0.19
CA ALA A 158 2.71 6.70 0.15
C ALA A 158 3.85 5.70 0.43
N LEU A 159 3.56 4.59 1.12
CA LEU A 159 4.53 3.53 1.38
C LEU A 159 5.01 2.85 0.09
N VAL A 160 4.11 2.58 -0.85
CA VAL A 160 4.41 1.80 -2.08
C VAL A 160 4.82 2.65 -3.28
N THR A 161 4.81 3.98 -3.16
CA THR A 161 5.32 4.89 -4.20
C THR A 161 6.41 5.83 -3.70
N GLY A 162 6.73 5.80 -2.41
CA GLY A 162 7.75 6.63 -1.78
C GLY A 162 9.15 6.00 -1.76
N PRO A 163 10.07 6.52 -0.94
CA PRO A 163 11.47 6.05 -0.89
C PRO A 163 11.62 4.56 -0.57
N THR A 164 10.69 3.99 0.20
CA THR A 164 10.66 2.55 0.49
C THR A 164 10.48 1.72 -0.79
N ALA A 165 9.71 2.20 -1.76
CA ALA A 165 9.43 1.49 -2.99
C ALA A 165 10.65 1.35 -3.88
N GLU A 166 11.55 2.34 -3.88
CA GLU A 166 12.82 2.27 -4.61
C GLU A 166 13.75 1.16 -4.09
N LYS A 167 13.64 0.80 -2.80
CA LYS A 167 14.38 -0.33 -2.22
C LYS A 167 13.68 -1.67 -2.47
N GLN A 168 12.34 -1.68 -2.39
CA GLN A 168 11.54 -2.89 -2.57
C GLN A 168 11.44 -3.30 -4.05
N CYS A 169 11.62 -2.38 -4.98
CA CYS A 169 11.51 -2.59 -6.43
C CYS A 169 10.27 -3.41 -6.86
N PRO A 170 9.05 -3.00 -6.45
CA PRO A 170 7.84 -3.72 -6.83
C PRO A 170 7.59 -3.66 -8.35
N GLY A 171 7.29 -4.81 -8.95
CA GLY A 171 6.84 -4.90 -10.34
C GLY A 171 5.37 -4.49 -10.52
N HIS A 172 4.91 -4.39 -11.76
CA HIS A 172 3.55 -3.98 -12.09
C HIS A 172 2.48 -4.92 -11.52
N PHE A 173 2.74 -6.23 -11.43
CA PHE A 173 1.81 -7.20 -10.83
C PHE A 173 1.52 -6.91 -9.35
N PHE A 174 2.49 -6.38 -8.60
CA PHE A 174 2.24 -5.99 -7.21
C PHE A 174 1.20 -4.86 -7.13
N TYR A 175 1.32 -3.84 -7.98
CA TYR A 175 0.37 -2.73 -8.02
C TYR A 175 -1.01 -3.16 -8.54
N TYR A 176 -1.02 -4.07 -9.52
CA TYR A 176 -2.25 -4.71 -9.97
C TYR A 176 -2.98 -5.43 -8.82
N ASP A 177 -2.27 -6.32 -8.11
CA ASP A 177 -2.82 -7.06 -6.96
C ASP A 177 -3.22 -6.12 -5.82
N LEU A 178 -2.48 -5.03 -5.62
CA LEU A 178 -2.82 -4.00 -4.64
C LEU A 178 -4.14 -3.31 -4.98
N VAL A 179 -4.38 -2.95 -6.24
CA VAL A 179 -5.66 -2.35 -6.66
C VAL A 179 -6.80 -3.37 -6.54
N LEU A 180 -6.58 -4.64 -6.86
CA LEU A 180 -7.60 -5.67 -6.63
C LEU A 180 -7.92 -5.83 -5.14
N ALA A 181 -6.89 -5.82 -4.29
CA ALA A 181 -7.05 -5.88 -2.85
C ALA A 181 -7.65 -4.58 -2.28
N LEU A 182 -7.41 -3.42 -2.89
CA LEU A 182 -7.80 -2.08 -2.44
C LEU A 182 -8.20 -1.17 -3.63
N PRO A 183 -9.42 -1.34 -4.20
CA PRO A 183 -9.80 -0.64 -5.43
C PRO A 183 -9.71 0.88 -5.35
N GLN A 184 -10.05 1.45 -4.19
CA GLN A 184 -10.02 2.88 -3.93
C GLN A 184 -8.61 3.49 -4.02
N ALA A 185 -7.55 2.66 -3.99
CA ALA A 185 -6.17 3.11 -4.18
C ALA A 185 -5.82 3.44 -5.64
N VAL A 186 -6.63 3.05 -6.63
CA VAL A 186 -6.27 3.23 -8.05
C VAL A 186 -6.05 4.70 -8.44
N SER A 187 -6.95 5.59 -8.03
CA SER A 187 -6.85 7.03 -8.35
C SER A 187 -5.66 7.69 -7.62
N PRO A 188 -5.46 7.45 -6.29
CA PRO A 188 -4.24 7.86 -5.61
C PRO A 188 -2.95 7.32 -6.22
N LEU A 189 -2.91 6.06 -6.69
CA LEU A 189 -1.74 5.47 -7.36
C LEU A 189 -1.44 6.17 -8.69
N LEU A 190 -2.48 6.42 -9.50
CA LEU A 190 -2.32 7.20 -10.74
C LEU A 190 -1.77 8.60 -10.43
N HIS A 191 -2.34 9.31 -9.45
CA HIS A 191 -1.82 10.62 -9.02
C HIS A 191 -0.39 10.57 -8.49
N ALA A 192 0.03 9.46 -7.87
CA ALA A 192 1.39 9.30 -7.39
C ALA A 192 2.43 9.29 -8.52
N VAL A 193 2.05 8.91 -9.75
CA VAL A 193 2.96 8.88 -10.91
C VAL A 193 3.63 10.23 -11.17
N GLU A 194 2.96 11.37 -10.97
CA GLU A 194 3.59 12.70 -11.14
C GLU A 194 4.75 12.90 -10.17
N ARG A 195 4.63 12.37 -8.94
CA ARG A 195 5.59 12.60 -7.84
C ARG A 195 6.80 11.67 -7.88
N ILE A 196 6.70 10.56 -8.59
CA ILE A 196 7.82 9.62 -8.74
C ILE A 196 8.80 10.20 -9.76
N ASP A 197 10.08 10.24 -9.39
CA ASP A 197 11.15 10.69 -10.29
C ASP A 197 11.14 9.84 -11.57
N SER A 198 11.27 10.47 -12.73
CA SER A 198 11.32 9.74 -14.00
C SER A 198 12.55 8.82 -14.08
N GLN A 199 13.60 9.08 -13.28
CA GLN A 199 14.81 8.27 -13.15
C GLN A 199 14.78 7.34 -11.91
N ALA A 200 13.62 7.19 -11.26
CA ALA A 200 13.49 6.31 -10.10
C ALA A 200 13.90 4.88 -10.46
N HIS A 201 14.69 4.26 -9.58
CA HIS A 201 15.28 2.94 -9.84
C HIS A 201 14.22 1.85 -10.02
N GLY A 202 14.58 0.80 -10.76
CA GLY A 202 13.73 -0.38 -10.94
C GLY A 202 12.48 -0.13 -11.79
N GLY A 203 12.46 0.94 -12.60
CA GLY A 203 11.31 1.30 -13.43
C GLY A 203 10.05 1.60 -12.60
N LEU A 204 10.22 2.08 -11.37
CA LEU A 204 9.14 2.26 -10.39
C LEU A 204 7.95 3.06 -10.96
N LYS A 205 8.24 4.19 -11.62
CA LYS A 205 7.22 5.06 -12.22
C LYS A 205 6.36 4.32 -13.25
N LEU A 206 7.01 3.53 -14.11
CA LEU A 206 6.35 2.73 -15.11
C LEU A 206 5.54 1.60 -14.44
N ASN A 207 6.16 0.81 -13.56
CA ASN A 207 5.50 -0.29 -12.85
C ASN A 207 4.22 0.15 -12.10
N VAL A 208 4.23 1.32 -11.45
CA VAL A 208 3.04 1.91 -10.78
C VAL A 208 1.92 2.16 -11.80
N LEU A 209 2.24 2.85 -12.89
CA LEU A 209 1.26 3.20 -13.92
C LEU A 209 0.71 1.95 -14.61
N THR A 210 1.60 1.06 -15.04
CA THR A 210 1.28 -0.20 -15.70
C THR A 210 0.34 -1.06 -14.86
N GLY A 211 0.68 -1.27 -13.58
CA GLY A 211 -0.14 -2.10 -12.69
C GLY A 211 -1.50 -1.48 -12.38
N ALA A 212 -1.55 -0.16 -12.21
CA ALA A 212 -2.81 0.56 -12.01
C ALA A 212 -3.71 0.44 -13.26
N LEU A 213 -3.17 0.66 -14.46
CA LEU A 213 -3.93 0.57 -15.72
C LEU A 213 -4.38 -0.86 -16.03
N LEU A 214 -3.55 -1.86 -15.73
CA LEU A 214 -3.94 -3.27 -15.86
C LEU A 214 -5.13 -3.60 -14.94
N ALA A 215 -5.13 -3.08 -13.71
CA ALA A 215 -6.24 -3.27 -12.81
C ALA A 215 -7.51 -2.53 -13.28
N VAL A 216 -7.36 -1.33 -13.87
CA VAL A 216 -8.47 -0.61 -14.52
C VAL A 216 -9.11 -1.45 -15.64
N LYS A 217 -8.31 -2.12 -16.47
CA LYS A 217 -8.80 -3.02 -17.51
C LYS A 217 -9.62 -4.19 -16.95
N ASP A 218 -9.23 -4.76 -15.82
CA ASP A 218 -9.98 -5.85 -15.20
C ASP A 218 -11.23 -5.38 -14.44
N LEU A 219 -11.20 -4.17 -13.87
CA LEU A 219 -12.37 -3.48 -13.31
C LEU A 219 -13.41 -3.20 -14.39
N GLU A 220 -12.98 -2.71 -15.56
CA GLU A 220 -13.83 -2.47 -16.72
C GLU A 220 -14.55 -3.75 -17.18
N LYS A 221 -13.83 -4.87 -17.25
CA LYS A 221 -14.40 -6.18 -17.66
C LYS A 221 -15.36 -6.79 -16.64
N GLY A 222 -15.65 -6.12 -15.54
CA GLY A 222 -16.53 -6.64 -14.50
C GLY A 222 -16.01 -7.92 -13.85
N ARG A 223 -14.69 -8.17 -13.89
CA ARG A 223 -14.06 -9.36 -13.28
C ARG A 223 -14.04 -9.32 -11.75
N ARG A 224 -14.75 -8.36 -11.15
CA ARG A 224 -14.99 -8.29 -9.72
C ARG A 224 -15.94 -9.43 -9.34
N GLY A 225 -15.61 -10.17 -8.29
CA GLY A 225 -16.58 -11.08 -7.66
C GLY A 225 -17.87 -10.33 -7.32
N ALA A 226 -18.97 -11.06 -7.17
CA ALA A 226 -20.39 -10.63 -7.19
C ALA A 226 -20.86 -9.48 -6.23
N THR A 227 -19.97 -8.71 -5.62
CA THR A 227 -20.23 -7.79 -4.50
C THR A 227 -20.04 -6.29 -4.82
N SER A 228 -19.79 -5.87 -6.06
CA SER A 228 -19.60 -4.45 -6.39
C SER A 228 -20.91 -3.72 -6.69
N ASN A 229 -21.25 -2.72 -5.87
CA ASN A 229 -22.37 -1.80 -6.13
C ASN A 229 -22.02 -0.88 -7.31
N ALA A 230 -23.00 -0.60 -8.19
CA ALA A 230 -22.85 0.30 -9.34
C ALA A 230 -22.34 1.69 -8.93
N ASP A 231 -22.82 2.23 -7.80
CA ASP A 231 -22.38 3.53 -7.29
C ASP A 231 -20.89 3.57 -6.93
N GLU A 232 -20.33 2.45 -6.46
CA GLU A 232 -18.90 2.37 -6.16
C GLU A 232 -18.07 2.37 -7.44
N VAL A 233 -18.55 1.66 -8.47
CA VAL A 233 -17.89 1.62 -9.77
C VAL A 233 -17.90 3.01 -10.41
N GLU A 234 -19.02 3.73 -10.33
CA GLU A 234 -19.10 5.07 -10.91
C GLU A 234 -18.22 6.09 -10.19
N LYS A 235 -18.17 6.04 -8.85
CA LYS A 235 -17.20 6.85 -8.08
C LYS A 235 -15.76 6.54 -8.46
N LEU A 236 -15.46 5.26 -8.70
CA LEU A 236 -14.13 4.83 -9.12
C LEU A 236 -13.78 5.34 -10.52
N ARG A 237 -14.72 5.25 -11.47
CA ARG A 237 -14.57 5.83 -12.82
C ARG A 237 -14.32 7.32 -12.76
N GLY A 238 -15.07 8.05 -11.92
CA GLY A 238 -14.85 9.47 -11.64
C GLY A 238 -13.42 9.77 -11.17
N GLY A 239 -12.94 9.04 -10.16
CA GLY A 239 -11.57 9.21 -9.64
C GLY A 239 -10.48 8.87 -10.66
N ILE A 240 -10.70 7.87 -11.51
CA ILE A 240 -9.78 7.49 -12.60
C ILE A 240 -9.76 8.58 -13.67
N ALA A 241 -10.93 9.04 -14.13
CA ALA A 241 -11.04 10.12 -15.12
C ALA A 241 -10.31 11.37 -14.66
N GLN A 242 -10.51 11.77 -13.39
CA GLN A 242 -9.84 12.93 -12.81
C GLN A 242 -8.32 12.77 -12.78
N ALA A 243 -7.82 11.60 -12.35
CA ALA A 243 -6.39 11.33 -12.30
C ALA A 243 -5.74 11.30 -13.68
N LEU A 244 -6.34 10.61 -14.65
CA LEU A 244 -5.83 10.53 -16.03
C LEU A 244 -5.85 11.90 -16.71
N ALA A 245 -6.96 12.64 -16.60
CA ALA A 245 -7.06 14.01 -17.13
C ALA A 245 -6.00 14.93 -16.54
N TYR A 246 -5.74 14.81 -15.22
CA TYR A 246 -4.69 15.58 -14.57
C TYR A 246 -3.30 15.25 -15.12
N LEU A 247 -2.94 13.96 -15.20
CA LEU A 247 -1.62 13.53 -15.66
C LEU A 247 -1.36 13.86 -17.14
N LEU A 248 -2.36 13.66 -18.01
CA LEU A 248 -2.28 13.96 -19.44
C LEU A 248 -2.19 15.47 -19.68
N HIS A 249 -3.06 16.26 -19.04
CA HIS A 249 -3.07 17.71 -19.20
C HIS A 249 -1.76 18.36 -18.73
N ARG A 250 -1.14 17.82 -17.69
CA ARG A 250 0.16 18.28 -17.15
C ARG A 250 1.36 17.79 -17.97
N GLY A 251 1.15 16.94 -18.97
CA GLY A 251 2.21 16.38 -19.81
C GLY A 251 3.05 15.29 -19.14
N VAL A 252 2.62 14.76 -17.98
CA VAL A 252 3.36 13.71 -17.26
C VAL A 252 3.47 12.47 -18.15
N LEU A 253 2.37 12.06 -18.78
CA LEU A 253 2.32 10.86 -19.64
C LEU A 253 2.85 11.10 -21.06
N SER A 254 3.29 12.31 -21.39
CA SER A 254 3.86 12.66 -22.70
C SER A 254 5.39 12.51 -22.76
N SER A 255 5.96 11.70 -21.86
CA SER A 255 7.41 11.63 -21.63
C SER A 255 7.94 10.21 -21.39
N PHE A 256 7.27 9.16 -21.89
CA PHE A 256 7.71 7.77 -21.64
C PHE A 256 9.15 7.50 -22.07
N ASN A 257 9.62 8.15 -23.14
CA ASN A 257 11.01 8.12 -23.61
C ASN A 257 12.05 8.70 -22.65
N GLN A 258 11.63 9.38 -21.58
CA GLN A 258 12.50 9.95 -20.56
C GLN A 258 12.46 9.15 -19.25
N TRP A 259 11.67 8.08 -19.18
CA TRP A 259 11.52 7.30 -17.95
C TRP A 259 12.58 6.20 -17.90
N GLU A 260 13.05 5.87 -16.69
CA GLU A 260 13.83 4.66 -16.45
C GLU A 260 12.95 3.45 -16.71
N ILE A 261 13.30 2.65 -17.73
CA ILE A 261 12.55 1.44 -18.11
C ILE A 261 13.19 0.20 -17.49
N LYS A 262 14.48 0.25 -17.15
CA LYS A 262 15.20 -0.88 -16.58
C LYS A 262 14.61 -1.28 -15.22
N GLY A 263 14.21 -2.54 -15.12
CA GLY A 263 13.50 -3.06 -13.93
C GLY A 263 11.97 -2.95 -14.03
N SER A 264 11.45 -2.30 -15.07
CA SER A 264 10.05 -2.50 -15.45
C SER A 264 9.81 -3.97 -15.77
N THR A 265 8.65 -4.45 -15.36
CA THR A 265 8.23 -5.85 -15.52
C THR A 265 7.24 -6.03 -16.66
N ASP A 266 6.91 -4.95 -17.37
CA ASP A 266 6.15 -4.94 -18.62
C ASP A 266 6.67 -3.83 -19.56
N SER A 267 6.21 -3.83 -20.80
CA SER A 267 6.61 -2.88 -21.83
C SER A 267 5.89 -1.52 -21.70
N VAL A 268 6.53 -0.50 -22.26
CA VAL A 268 5.91 0.82 -22.43
C VAL A 268 4.75 0.74 -23.43
N THR A 269 4.86 -0.12 -24.46
CA THR A 269 3.79 -0.33 -25.45
C THR A 269 2.52 -0.90 -24.82
N ALA A 270 2.62 -1.89 -23.92
CA ALA A 270 1.48 -2.42 -23.18
C ALA A 270 0.86 -1.34 -22.29
N THR A 271 1.69 -0.58 -21.58
CA THR A 271 1.25 0.53 -20.72
C THR A 271 0.48 1.60 -21.50
N ALA A 272 1.00 2.01 -22.66
CA ALA A 272 0.34 2.99 -23.52
C ALA A 272 -0.98 2.45 -24.12
N ALA A 273 -1.02 1.18 -24.51
CA ALA A 273 -2.27 0.55 -24.99
C ALA A 273 -3.35 0.51 -23.89
N TRP A 274 -2.98 0.17 -22.65
CA TRP A 274 -3.92 0.18 -21.53
C TRP A 274 -4.32 1.60 -21.10
N LEU A 275 -3.45 2.59 -21.27
CA LEU A 275 -3.80 4.01 -21.10
C LEU A 275 -4.89 4.42 -22.10
N ILE A 276 -4.74 4.08 -23.38
CA ILE A 276 -5.74 4.37 -24.43
C ILE A 276 -7.08 3.71 -24.08
N ARG A 277 -7.07 2.42 -23.70
CA ARG A 277 -8.27 1.71 -23.26
C ARG A 277 -8.92 2.39 -22.05
N ALA A 278 -8.13 2.76 -21.04
CA ALA A 278 -8.63 3.41 -19.84
C ALA A 278 -9.26 4.77 -20.13
N VAL A 279 -8.63 5.60 -20.97
CA VAL A 279 -9.18 6.89 -21.41
C VAL A 279 -10.53 6.69 -22.12
N GLY A 280 -10.62 5.76 -23.09
CA GLY A 280 -11.89 5.46 -23.75
C GLY A 280 -12.97 4.94 -22.80
N TRP A 281 -12.59 4.14 -21.80
CA TRP A 281 -13.53 3.63 -20.81
C TRP A 281 -14.18 4.74 -19.96
N VAL A 282 -13.44 5.80 -19.65
CA VAL A 282 -13.91 6.89 -18.77
C VAL A 282 -14.23 8.20 -19.51
N ALA A 283 -14.22 8.20 -20.84
CA ALA A 283 -14.45 9.40 -21.66
C ALA A 283 -15.86 10.02 -21.51
N ASP A 284 -16.85 9.22 -21.09
CA ASP A 284 -18.25 9.63 -20.88
C ASP A 284 -18.54 10.18 -19.48
N VAL A 285 -17.55 10.21 -18.58
CA VAL A 285 -17.76 10.65 -17.18
C VAL A 285 -18.00 12.17 -17.08
N ASP A 286 -17.18 12.97 -17.76
CA ASP A 286 -17.27 14.43 -17.74
C ASP A 286 -16.59 14.99 -19.01
N GLY A 287 -17.28 15.86 -19.74
CA GLY A 287 -16.80 16.38 -21.03
C GLY A 287 -15.53 17.23 -20.94
N HIS A 288 -15.31 17.94 -19.83
CA HIS A 288 -14.10 18.72 -19.62
C HIS A 288 -12.90 17.83 -19.29
N LEU A 289 -13.12 16.77 -18.50
CA LEU A 289 -12.10 15.75 -18.27
C LEU A 289 -11.77 15.00 -19.56
N ALA A 290 -12.78 14.63 -20.35
CA ALA A 290 -12.61 13.97 -21.64
C ALA A 290 -11.75 14.80 -22.60
N MET A 291 -12.08 16.09 -22.77
CA MET A 291 -11.29 17.03 -23.56
C MET A 291 -9.82 17.03 -23.13
N ARG A 292 -9.55 17.18 -21.83
CA ARG A 292 -8.18 17.21 -21.28
C ARG A 292 -7.38 15.94 -21.53
N MET A 293 -8.05 14.78 -21.50
CA MET A 293 -7.40 13.49 -21.79
C MET A 293 -7.14 13.34 -23.30
N ILE A 294 -8.16 13.51 -24.13
CA ILE A 294 -8.12 13.22 -25.56
C ILE A 294 -7.18 14.17 -26.30
N GLU A 295 -7.19 15.47 -25.97
CA GLU A 295 -6.32 16.48 -26.58
C GLU A 295 -4.82 16.12 -26.46
N LYS A 296 -4.41 15.52 -25.34
CA LYS A 296 -3.00 15.20 -25.06
C LYS A 296 -2.63 13.74 -25.27
N LEU A 297 -3.59 12.87 -25.58
CA LEU A 297 -3.36 11.44 -25.68
C LEU A 297 -2.40 11.07 -26.83
N ALA A 298 -2.48 11.76 -27.97
CA ALA A 298 -1.56 11.54 -29.09
C ALA A 298 -0.09 11.74 -28.67
N LEU A 299 0.22 12.80 -27.90
CA LEU A 299 1.57 13.06 -27.39
C LEU A 299 2.06 11.96 -26.44
N ALA A 300 1.16 11.34 -25.66
CA ALA A 300 1.52 10.19 -24.84
C ALA A 300 1.93 8.99 -25.70
N ILE A 301 1.18 8.70 -26.77
CA ILE A 301 1.46 7.62 -27.73
C ILE A 301 2.79 7.86 -28.46
N GLU A 302 3.02 9.08 -28.93
CA GLU A 302 4.25 9.47 -29.63
C GLU A 302 5.48 9.35 -28.73
N SER A 303 5.32 9.52 -27.42
CA SER A 303 6.42 9.43 -26.47
C SER A 303 6.91 7.99 -26.21
N VAL A 304 6.21 6.97 -26.73
CA VAL A 304 6.64 5.56 -26.62
C VAL A 304 8.00 5.37 -27.32
N PRO A 305 9.05 4.93 -26.61
CA PRO A 305 10.39 4.76 -27.18
C PRO A 305 10.40 3.88 -28.43
N LYS A 306 11.20 4.25 -29.42
CA LYS A 306 11.34 3.48 -30.67
C LYS A 306 11.88 2.05 -30.44
N SER A 307 12.53 1.80 -29.31
CA SER A 307 13.09 0.49 -28.93
C SER A 307 12.04 -0.52 -28.46
N GLU A 308 10.82 -0.11 -28.11
CA GLU A 308 9.80 -0.95 -27.46
C GLU A 308 9.01 -1.86 -28.43
N GLY A 309 9.32 -1.81 -29.72
CA GLY A 309 8.60 -2.58 -30.74
C GLY A 309 7.21 -1.99 -31.04
N ASN A 310 6.28 -2.84 -31.47
CA ASN A 310 4.90 -2.46 -31.82
C ASN A 310 3.91 -2.87 -30.72
N TRP A 311 2.62 -2.74 -31.01
CA TRP A 311 1.54 -3.05 -30.06
C TRP A 311 1.40 -4.54 -29.70
N GLY A 312 1.94 -5.46 -30.50
CA GLY A 312 1.80 -6.90 -30.30
C GLY A 312 0.37 -7.33 -29.95
N THR A 313 0.23 -8.05 -28.83
CA THR A 313 -1.04 -8.55 -28.31
C THR A 313 -1.98 -7.46 -27.78
N ASP A 314 -1.47 -6.27 -27.47
CA ASP A 314 -2.22 -5.16 -26.89
C ASP A 314 -2.88 -4.25 -27.95
N SER A 315 -2.70 -4.56 -29.25
CA SER A 315 -3.36 -3.85 -30.35
C SER A 315 -4.90 -3.83 -30.24
N HIS A 316 -5.49 -4.87 -29.63
CA HIS A 316 -6.92 -4.91 -29.31
C HIS A 316 -7.32 -3.81 -28.31
N ASP A 317 -6.48 -3.52 -27.31
CA ASP A 317 -6.79 -2.51 -26.30
C ASP A 317 -6.74 -1.09 -26.89
N VAL A 318 -5.82 -0.84 -27.81
CA VAL A 318 -5.76 0.41 -28.59
C VAL A 318 -7.06 0.61 -29.37
N ARG A 319 -7.46 -0.40 -30.16
CA ARG A 319 -8.68 -0.32 -30.99
C ARG A 319 -9.92 -0.08 -30.12
N GLN A 320 -10.07 -0.85 -29.04
CA GLN A 320 -11.21 -0.70 -28.15
C GLN A 320 -11.28 0.69 -27.52
N GLY A 321 -10.15 1.26 -27.11
CA GLY A 321 -10.10 2.60 -26.55
C GLY A 321 -10.51 3.66 -27.57
N PHE A 322 -10.06 3.55 -28.81
CA PHE A 322 -10.45 4.46 -29.90
C PHE A 322 -11.92 4.33 -30.29
N GLU A 323 -12.45 3.11 -30.40
CA GLU A 323 -13.87 2.85 -30.62
C GLU A 323 -14.71 3.56 -29.55
N TRP A 324 -14.36 3.42 -28.27
CA TRP A 324 -15.08 4.12 -27.20
C TRP A 324 -14.95 5.63 -27.24
N ILE A 325 -13.76 6.17 -27.56
CA ILE A 325 -13.61 7.63 -27.71
C ILE A 325 -14.49 8.14 -28.85
N SER A 326 -14.51 7.45 -29.98
CA SER A 326 -15.31 7.79 -31.15
C SER A 326 -16.81 7.75 -30.84
N GLU A 327 -17.28 6.71 -30.16
CA GLU A 327 -18.69 6.53 -29.81
C GLU A 327 -19.17 7.51 -28.73
N LYS A 328 -18.35 7.75 -27.70
CA LYS A 328 -18.74 8.55 -26.53
C LYS A 328 -18.48 10.04 -26.70
N CYS A 329 -17.48 10.41 -27.49
CA CYS A 329 -17.05 11.79 -27.68
C CYS A 329 -16.84 12.10 -29.17
N PRO A 330 -17.89 12.00 -30.01
CA PRO A 330 -17.77 12.12 -31.47
C PRO A 330 -17.18 13.47 -31.92
N GLU A 331 -17.53 14.57 -31.24
CA GLU A 331 -16.99 15.91 -31.54
C GLU A 331 -15.48 16.00 -31.27
N LEU A 332 -14.99 15.36 -30.20
CA LEU A 332 -13.56 15.30 -29.89
C LEU A 332 -12.83 14.37 -30.85
N TRP A 333 -13.48 13.28 -31.26
CA TRP A 333 -12.96 12.38 -32.26
C TRP A 333 -12.80 13.04 -33.63
N GLU A 334 -13.74 13.89 -34.04
CA GLU A 334 -13.64 14.67 -35.28
C GLU A 334 -12.40 15.60 -35.28
N ILE A 335 -12.05 16.17 -34.11
CA ILE A 335 -10.94 17.10 -33.98
C ILE A 335 -9.58 16.38 -33.80
N TYR A 336 -9.54 15.33 -32.97
CA TYR A 336 -8.28 14.71 -32.52
C TYR A 336 -8.06 13.28 -33.05
N GLY A 337 -9.09 12.63 -33.61
CA GLY A 337 -9.07 11.23 -34.03
C GLY A 337 -7.96 10.91 -35.03
N GLU A 338 -7.79 11.74 -36.07
CA GLU A 338 -6.74 11.54 -37.09
C GLU A 338 -5.33 11.54 -36.48
N SER A 339 -5.06 12.45 -35.53
CA SER A 339 -3.76 12.50 -34.83
C SER A 339 -3.55 11.28 -33.94
N LEU A 340 -4.60 10.81 -33.24
CA LEU A 340 -4.54 9.59 -32.43
C LEU A 340 -4.27 8.35 -33.29
N GLU A 341 -4.97 8.20 -34.41
CA GLU A 341 -4.79 7.10 -35.35
C GLU A 341 -3.40 7.12 -35.98
N THR A 342 -2.90 8.30 -36.34
CA THR A 342 -1.55 8.49 -36.89
C THR A 342 -0.49 8.05 -35.88
N ALA A 343 -0.53 8.59 -34.67
CA ALA A 343 0.41 8.23 -33.59
C ALA A 343 0.36 6.73 -33.28
N ALA A 344 -0.84 6.15 -33.22
CA ALA A 344 -0.99 4.71 -32.98
C ALA A 344 -0.47 3.85 -34.14
N THR A 345 -0.69 4.28 -35.39
CA THR A 345 -0.21 3.58 -36.57
C THR A 345 1.31 3.58 -36.63
N GLU A 346 1.95 4.69 -36.28
CA GLU A 346 3.41 4.79 -36.23
C GLU A 346 4.05 3.80 -35.24
N VAL A 347 3.42 3.60 -34.07
CA VAL A 347 3.86 2.56 -33.13
C VAL A 347 3.56 1.15 -33.67
N GLY A 348 2.37 0.95 -34.25
CA GLY A 348 1.92 -0.33 -34.77
C GLY A 348 2.74 -0.89 -35.94
N GLN A 349 3.32 -0.02 -36.77
CA GLN A 349 4.15 -0.41 -37.92
C GLN A 349 5.61 -0.73 -37.56
N ARG A 350 6.01 -0.55 -36.31
CA ARG A 350 7.38 -0.87 -35.87
C ARG A 350 7.62 -2.38 -36.00
N LYS A 351 8.86 -2.75 -36.34
CA LYS A 351 9.25 -4.16 -36.33
C LYS A 351 9.18 -4.65 -34.89
N GLU A 352 8.59 -5.83 -34.68
CA GLU A 352 8.79 -6.56 -33.43
C GLU A 352 10.30 -6.76 -33.26
N HIS A 353 10.86 -6.21 -32.18
CA HIS A 353 12.19 -6.60 -31.77
C HIS A 353 12.09 -8.04 -31.25
N LEU A 354 12.33 -9.00 -32.15
CA LEU A 354 12.62 -10.38 -31.80
C LEU A 354 13.82 -10.36 -30.85
N SER A 355 13.55 -10.39 -29.55
CA SER A 355 14.59 -10.53 -28.54
C SER A 355 15.22 -11.90 -28.73
N SER A 356 16.49 -11.90 -29.14
CA SER A 356 17.35 -13.09 -29.21
C SER A 356 17.87 -13.45 -27.83
#